data_AF-A0A1H3HYV5-F1
#
_entry.id   AF-A0A1H3HYV5-F1
#
_cell.length_a   1.000
_cell.length_b   1.000
_cell.length_c   1.000
_cell.angle_alpha   90.00
_cell.angle_beta   90.00
_cell.angle_gamma   90.00
#
_symmetry.space_group_name_H-M   'P 1'
#
loop_
_entity.id
_entity.type
_entity.pdbx_description
1 polymer ?
#
loop_
_entity_poly.entity_id
_entity_poly.type
_entity_poly.pdbx_seq_one_letter_code
_entity_poly.pdbx_strand_id
1 'polypeptide(L)'
;MTRSETRQTRNNMDKVMRELSLKKEAPKSAFILLVILYIIATVFTVIASRSEGYTTLFDNRVQYASFAGVFSSLSNMCIICLAVLFRRVGFITALIFQLLQVPMMIINIFVRHVTTNLPGLFMNFFTLVAVIVIYLSYQKVLRYQQNIRDQAVRDRLTGLPNRFAISEFMEDLIKHNEKFAVVSIDLNDFKSINDTMGHETGDIVLCEVADRWARLSELMKGSINVFVARITGDEFMFIIRGYEDEADVEKTIITFRTELERKMTIDDCDYFITACYGYALCPTDGRNIDSMFAYSNAALHEAKRMSISNYILHFKADTLNSEKSKETERKVREALENNSISFNLQPQYDINHKLRGFEALARMKDSEGNIVSPAEFIPVAEKAGLIDQVDMRVFEQAMEFLSDVLRAKKDSDIIISCNVSVRHLMKNNFIDEIKNVIVKYQVPASHIEIEITESIMIDSLEKALQRIDEIKEMGMKVAIDDFGTGYSSLSYLNNFPSDLLKIDKSFIDLMNTSDSSKQYVATIISIGHILNLNVISEGVEDEAQIETLKQIGCDYIQGYVWGRPMPKDEALEIVFS
;
A
#
# COMPACT_ATOMS: atom_id res chain seq x y z
N MET A 1 34.05 -9.15 4.15
CA MET A 1 33.81 -8.06 3.18
C MET A 1 34.68 -6.87 3.53
N THR A 2 35.41 -6.33 2.57
CA THR A 2 36.44 -5.30 2.77
C THR A 2 35.83 -3.89 2.69
N ARG A 3 36.45 -2.89 3.34
CA ARG A 3 36.05 -1.46 3.28
C ARG A 3 35.89 -0.91 1.84
N SER A 4 36.36 -1.61 0.80
CA SER A 4 36.14 -1.25 -0.60
C SER A 4 34.75 -1.61 -1.12
N GLU A 5 34.15 -2.71 -0.66
CA GLU A 5 32.83 -3.18 -1.13
C GLU A 5 31.70 -2.29 -0.60
N THR A 6 31.75 -1.89 0.67
CA THR A 6 30.78 -0.94 1.27
C THR A 6 30.85 0.45 0.62
N ARG A 7 32.03 0.84 0.10
CA ARG A 7 32.24 2.09 -0.65
C ARG A 7 31.68 1.99 -2.08
N GLN A 8 31.65 0.79 -2.65
CA GLN A 8 31.14 0.51 -3.99
C GLN A 8 29.61 0.58 -4.03
N THR A 9 28.93 0.12 -2.99
CA THR A 9 27.46 0.14 -2.88
C THR A 9 26.88 1.55 -2.73
N ARG A 10 27.51 2.41 -1.90
CA ARG A 10 27.15 3.84 -1.79
C ARG A 10 27.49 4.60 -3.08
N ASN A 11 28.61 4.25 -3.71
CA ASN A 11 28.97 4.79 -5.02
C ASN A 11 27.98 4.41 -6.12
N ASN A 12 27.39 3.22 -6.13
CA ASN A 12 26.46 2.82 -7.20
C ASN A 12 25.18 3.65 -7.18
N MET A 13 24.56 3.91 -6.02
CA MET A 13 23.38 4.79 -5.95
C MET A 13 23.72 6.25 -6.28
N ASP A 14 24.82 6.79 -5.72
CA ASP A 14 25.30 8.14 -6.05
C ASP A 14 25.72 8.26 -7.53
N LYS A 15 26.13 7.15 -8.16
CA LYS A 15 26.55 7.06 -9.56
C LYS A 15 25.34 6.94 -10.48
N VAL A 16 24.34 6.13 -10.18
CA VAL A 16 23.07 6.07 -10.92
C VAL A 16 22.38 7.44 -10.88
N MET A 17 22.31 8.04 -9.69
CA MET A 17 21.82 9.41 -9.50
C MET A 17 22.64 10.47 -10.25
N ARG A 18 23.95 10.25 -10.44
CA ARG A 18 24.82 11.11 -11.28
C ARG A 18 24.75 10.79 -12.78
N GLU A 19 24.51 9.55 -13.19
CA GLU A 19 24.43 9.16 -14.61
C GLU A 19 23.14 9.66 -15.24
N LEU A 20 22.04 9.68 -14.48
CA LEU A 20 20.81 10.42 -14.81
C LEU A 20 21.03 11.94 -14.94
N SER A 21 22.18 12.46 -14.47
CA SER A 21 22.46 13.91 -14.36
C SER A 21 23.26 14.53 -15.52
N LEU A 22 23.90 13.75 -16.39
CA LEU A 22 24.90 14.29 -17.31
C LEU A 22 24.37 14.52 -18.74
N LYS A 23 23.99 15.77 -19.02
CA LYS A 23 24.07 16.32 -20.38
C LYS A 23 25.56 16.37 -20.78
N LYS A 24 25.90 15.78 -21.94
CA LYS A 24 27.27 15.79 -22.53
C LYS A 24 27.88 17.20 -22.47
N GLU A 25 29.07 17.30 -21.88
CA GLU A 25 29.87 18.53 -21.92
C GLU A 25 30.34 18.81 -23.34
N ALA A 26 30.49 20.10 -23.69
CA ALA A 26 31.07 20.50 -24.97
C ALA A 26 32.49 19.93 -25.13
N PRO A 27 32.91 19.56 -26.35
CA PRO A 27 34.21 18.92 -26.56
C PRO A 27 35.35 19.86 -26.15
N LYS A 28 36.40 19.30 -25.54
CA LYS A 28 37.60 20.06 -25.08
C LYS A 28 38.28 20.84 -26.22
N SER A 29 38.15 20.38 -27.46
CA SER A 29 38.65 21.10 -28.65
C SER A 29 37.99 22.46 -28.86
N ALA A 30 36.70 22.59 -28.57
CA ALA A 30 35.97 23.86 -28.69
C ALA A 30 36.44 24.88 -27.63
N PHE A 31 36.86 24.42 -26.44
CA PHE A 31 37.43 25.29 -25.41
C PHE A 31 38.73 25.93 -25.91
N ILE A 32 39.64 25.10 -26.42
CA ILE A 32 40.95 25.53 -26.93
C ILE A 32 40.76 26.50 -28.10
N LEU A 33 39.84 26.20 -29.01
CA LEU A 33 39.53 27.07 -30.15
C LEU A 33 39.06 28.46 -29.70
N LEU A 34 38.16 28.55 -28.73
CA LEU A 34 37.66 29.83 -28.22
C LEU A 34 38.75 30.65 -27.52
N VAL A 35 39.65 29.99 -26.78
CA VAL A 35 40.81 30.66 -26.16
C VAL A 35 41.76 31.20 -27.24
N ILE A 36 42.06 30.41 -28.27
CA ILE A 36 42.90 30.85 -29.39
C ILE A 36 42.26 32.03 -30.11
N LEU A 37 40.97 31.94 -30.44
CA LEU A 37 40.23 33.01 -31.11
C LEU A 37 40.20 34.30 -30.28
N TYR A 38 40.03 34.17 -28.95
CA TYR A 38 40.14 35.30 -28.02
C TYR A 38 41.52 35.97 -28.07
N ILE A 39 42.60 35.19 -27.99
CA ILE A 39 43.97 35.71 -28.04
C ILE A 39 44.22 36.42 -29.37
N ILE A 40 43.84 35.79 -30.49
CA ILE A 40 43.97 36.36 -31.84
C ILE A 40 43.21 37.69 -31.93
N ALA A 41 41.94 37.73 -31.54
CA ALA A 41 41.13 38.94 -31.58
C ALA A 41 41.72 40.05 -30.69
N THR A 42 42.26 39.70 -29.52
CA THR A 42 42.92 40.66 -28.61
C THR A 42 44.18 41.24 -29.24
N VAL A 43 45.01 40.41 -29.89
CA VAL A 43 46.21 40.86 -30.61
C VAL A 43 45.84 41.78 -31.76
N PHE A 44 44.85 41.42 -32.58
CA PHE A 44 44.37 42.26 -33.68
C PHE A 44 43.77 43.59 -33.18
N THR A 45 43.12 43.60 -32.01
CA THR A 45 42.66 44.85 -31.37
C THR A 45 43.83 45.78 -31.07
N VAL A 46 44.93 45.25 -30.53
CA VAL A 46 46.14 46.04 -30.23
C VAL A 46 46.84 46.53 -31.51
N ILE A 47 46.88 45.71 -32.56
CA ILE A 47 47.48 46.10 -33.85
C ILE A 47 46.63 47.19 -34.53
N ALA A 48 45.32 46.98 -34.64
CA ALA A 48 44.40 47.91 -35.28
C ALA A 48 44.36 49.26 -34.56
N SER A 49 44.37 49.26 -33.21
CA SER A 49 44.39 50.50 -32.41
C SER A 49 45.68 51.31 -32.53
N ARG A 50 46.79 50.70 -32.99
CA ARG A 50 48.08 51.38 -33.23
C ARG A 50 48.32 51.74 -34.69
N SER A 51 47.46 51.29 -35.61
CA SER A 51 47.68 51.49 -37.04
C SER A 51 47.22 52.89 -37.46
N GLU A 52 48.17 53.68 -37.93
CA GLU A 52 47.92 54.97 -38.56
C GLU A 52 47.70 54.74 -40.06
N GLY A 53 46.45 54.90 -40.50
CA GLY A 53 46.09 54.72 -41.91
C GLY A 53 44.58 54.57 -42.11
N TYR A 54 44.19 54.58 -43.38
CA TYR A 54 42.82 54.43 -43.82
C TYR A 54 42.70 53.31 -44.84
N THR A 55 41.57 52.63 -44.84
CA THR A 55 41.15 51.74 -45.92
C THR A 55 39.88 52.31 -46.57
N THR A 56 39.69 52.04 -47.85
CA THR A 56 38.48 52.40 -48.59
C THR A 56 37.46 51.27 -48.48
N LEU A 57 36.34 51.53 -47.80
CA LEU A 57 35.22 50.61 -47.67
C LEU A 57 33.95 51.32 -48.17
N PHE A 58 33.30 50.78 -49.21
CA PHE A 58 32.11 51.39 -49.83
C PHE A 58 32.31 52.88 -50.17
N ASP A 59 33.42 53.21 -50.84
CA ASP A 59 33.86 54.57 -51.20
C ASP A 59 34.10 55.56 -50.04
N ASN A 60 34.02 55.10 -48.79
CA ASN A 60 34.34 55.89 -47.61
C ASN A 60 35.70 55.53 -47.03
N ARG A 61 36.45 56.54 -46.56
CA ARG A 61 37.72 56.34 -45.85
C ARG A 61 37.45 55.96 -44.39
N VAL A 62 37.76 54.72 -44.03
CA VAL A 62 37.63 54.20 -42.67
C VAL A 62 39.01 54.06 -42.05
N GLN A 63 39.21 54.59 -40.85
CA GLN A 63 40.48 54.50 -40.13
C GLN A 63 40.70 53.06 -39.64
N TYR A 64 41.94 52.54 -39.72
CA TYR A 64 42.24 51.20 -39.21
C TYR A 64 41.90 51.04 -37.72
N ALA A 65 42.02 52.11 -36.93
CA ALA A 65 41.61 52.15 -35.52
C ALA A 65 40.14 51.79 -35.29
N SER A 66 39.24 52.03 -36.26
CA SER A 66 37.82 51.66 -36.15
C SER A 66 37.61 50.15 -36.12
N PHE A 67 38.50 49.36 -36.73
CA PHE A 67 38.45 47.89 -36.67
C PHE A 67 38.83 47.33 -35.30
N ALA A 68 39.51 48.10 -34.45
CA ALA A 68 39.80 47.68 -33.07
C ALA A 68 38.51 47.40 -32.29
N GLY A 69 37.43 48.16 -32.54
CA GLY A 69 36.11 47.92 -31.94
C GLY A 69 35.50 46.59 -32.38
N VAL A 70 35.68 46.21 -33.65
CA VAL A 70 35.19 44.93 -34.19
C VAL A 70 35.91 43.76 -33.53
N PHE A 71 37.24 43.81 -33.46
CA PHE A 71 38.03 42.75 -32.82
C PHE A 71 37.79 42.68 -31.30
N SER A 72 37.61 43.82 -30.63
CA SER A 72 37.24 43.86 -29.21
C SER A 72 35.85 43.27 -28.96
N SER A 73 34.92 43.42 -29.90
CA SER A 73 33.60 42.79 -29.81
C SER A 73 33.69 41.28 -29.99
N LEU A 74 34.53 40.82 -30.93
CA LEU A 74 34.79 39.40 -31.16
C LEU A 74 35.46 38.75 -29.93
N SER A 75 36.44 39.41 -29.30
CA SER A 75 37.06 38.90 -28.07
C SER A 75 36.05 38.77 -26.93
N ASN A 76 35.14 39.75 -26.77
CA ASN A 76 34.09 39.71 -25.77
C ASN A 76 33.06 38.60 -26.05
N MET A 77 32.71 38.35 -27.32
CA MET A 77 31.89 37.20 -27.70
C MET A 77 32.55 35.87 -27.31
N CYS A 78 33.85 35.70 -27.56
CA CYS A 78 34.58 34.49 -27.14
C CYS A 78 34.51 34.27 -25.62
N ILE A 79 34.65 35.34 -24.83
CA ILE A 79 34.55 35.29 -23.36
C ILE A 79 33.17 34.85 -22.91
N ILE A 80 32.11 35.40 -23.51
CA ILE A 80 30.73 35.00 -23.20
C ILE A 80 30.51 33.52 -23.58
N CYS A 81 30.97 33.09 -24.76
CA CYS A 81 30.89 31.70 -25.19
C CYS A 81 31.65 30.75 -24.24
N LEU A 82 32.82 31.15 -23.74
CA LEU A 82 33.56 30.38 -22.73
C LEU A 82 32.75 30.20 -21.46
N ALA A 83 32.17 31.28 -20.93
CA ALA A 83 31.36 31.24 -19.71
C ALA A 83 30.09 30.37 -19.88
N VAL A 84 29.44 30.41 -21.04
CA VAL A 84 28.21 29.64 -21.33
C VAL A 84 28.51 28.15 -21.55
N LEU A 85 29.52 27.81 -22.35
CA LEU A 85 29.72 26.44 -22.81
C LEU A 85 30.52 25.55 -21.84
N PHE A 86 31.36 26.15 -20.98
CA PHE A 86 32.33 25.41 -20.16
C PHE A 86 32.16 25.61 -18.65
N ARG A 87 30.95 26.01 -18.23
CA ARG A 87 30.51 26.03 -16.83
C ARG A 87 31.50 26.79 -15.93
N ARG A 88 31.88 26.19 -14.79
CA ARG A 88 32.79 26.77 -13.80
C ARG A 88 34.18 27.07 -14.37
N VAL A 89 34.72 26.18 -15.20
CA VAL A 89 36.05 26.37 -15.81
C VAL A 89 36.00 27.56 -16.78
N GLY A 90 34.99 27.59 -17.65
CA GLY A 90 34.75 28.70 -18.57
C GLY A 90 34.56 30.05 -17.89
N PHE A 91 33.78 30.09 -16.81
CA PHE A 91 33.58 31.31 -16.01
C PHE A 91 34.88 31.84 -15.38
N ILE A 92 35.67 30.97 -14.75
CA ILE A 92 36.95 31.36 -14.14
C ILE A 92 37.92 31.88 -15.21
N THR A 93 38.02 31.19 -16.35
CA THR A 93 38.86 31.63 -17.46
C THR A 93 38.40 32.98 -18.04
N ALA A 94 37.09 33.17 -18.23
CA ALA A 94 36.49 34.43 -18.67
C ALA A 94 36.82 35.59 -17.71
N LEU A 95 36.72 35.35 -16.39
CA LEU A 95 37.02 36.34 -15.36
C LEU A 95 38.50 36.74 -15.37
N ILE A 96 39.40 35.76 -15.48
CA ILE A 96 40.85 36.00 -15.56
C ILE A 96 41.19 36.85 -16.79
N PHE A 97 40.62 36.53 -17.96
CA PHE A 97 40.87 37.27 -19.19
C PHE A 97 40.33 38.71 -19.13
N GLN A 98 39.13 38.93 -18.58
CA GLN A 98 38.61 40.27 -18.35
C GLN A 98 39.48 41.08 -17.39
N LEU A 99 39.93 40.48 -16.28
CA LEU A 99 40.81 41.14 -15.31
C LEU A 99 42.17 41.53 -15.90
N LEU A 100 42.73 40.72 -16.80
CA LEU A 100 43.97 41.04 -17.49
C LEU A 100 43.80 42.13 -18.57
N GLN A 101 42.63 42.23 -19.19
CA GLN A 101 42.37 43.15 -20.30
C GLN A 101 42.16 44.60 -19.83
N VAL A 102 41.54 44.80 -18.67
CA VAL A 102 41.22 46.14 -18.14
C VAL A 102 42.46 47.02 -17.93
N PRO A 103 43.54 46.56 -17.25
CA PRO A 103 44.77 47.36 -17.10
C PRO A 103 45.40 47.77 -18.43
N MET A 104 45.40 46.86 -19.43
CA MET A 104 45.94 47.16 -20.76
C MET A 104 45.16 48.28 -21.46
N MET A 105 43.83 48.30 -21.34
CA MET A 105 43.01 49.38 -21.88
C MET A 105 43.22 50.70 -21.14
N ILE A 106 43.30 50.68 -19.80
CA ILE A 106 43.56 51.87 -18.98
C ILE A 106 44.91 52.50 -19.37
N ILE A 107 45.97 51.69 -19.53
CA ILE A 107 47.28 52.19 -19.96
C ILE A 107 47.19 52.84 -21.35
N ASN A 108 46.51 52.22 -22.31
CA ASN A 108 46.37 52.80 -23.65
C ASN A 108 45.57 54.13 -23.64
N ILE A 109 44.59 54.28 -22.76
CA ILE A 109 43.78 55.52 -22.66
C ILE A 109 44.57 56.63 -21.97
N PHE A 110 45.16 56.36 -20.80
CA PHE A 110 45.77 57.40 -19.95
C PHE A 110 47.24 57.68 -20.28
N VAL A 111 48.02 56.66 -20.64
CA VAL A 111 49.46 56.80 -20.94
C VAL A 111 49.70 57.09 -22.42
N ARG A 112 48.86 56.55 -23.30
CA ARG A 112 49.04 56.65 -24.76
C ARG A 112 48.03 57.55 -25.45
N HIS A 113 47.10 58.16 -24.71
CA HIS A 113 46.08 59.08 -25.22
C HIS A 113 45.22 58.52 -26.37
N VAL A 114 45.06 57.19 -26.46
CA VAL A 114 44.24 56.53 -27.49
C VAL A 114 42.78 56.47 -27.02
N THR A 115 42.04 57.57 -27.24
CA THR A 115 40.64 57.73 -26.80
C THR A 115 39.65 56.80 -27.51
N THR A 116 40.03 56.24 -28.66
CA THR A 116 39.23 55.26 -29.41
C THR A 116 38.99 53.95 -28.65
N ASN A 117 39.76 53.68 -27.58
CA ASN A 117 39.57 52.51 -26.71
C ASN A 117 38.51 52.72 -25.61
N LEU A 118 38.03 53.96 -25.40
CA LEU A 118 37.07 54.28 -24.35
C LEU A 118 35.76 53.47 -24.44
N PRO A 119 35.14 53.28 -25.64
CA PRO A 119 33.97 52.40 -25.77
C PRO A 119 34.27 50.93 -25.40
N GLY A 120 35.48 50.45 -25.67
CA GLY A 120 35.91 49.09 -25.33
C GLY A 120 35.96 48.85 -23.82
N LEU A 121 36.31 49.86 -23.03
CA LEU A 121 36.30 49.77 -21.57
C LEU A 121 34.87 49.60 -21.01
N PHE A 122 33.91 50.35 -21.53
CA PHE A 122 32.49 50.14 -21.20
C PHE A 122 32.00 48.76 -21.67
N MET A 123 32.39 48.32 -22.86
CA MET A 123 32.00 47.01 -23.39
C MET A 123 32.53 45.86 -22.51
N ASN A 124 33.76 45.97 -22.00
CA ASN A 124 34.32 45.00 -21.07
C ASN A 124 33.59 44.99 -19.73
N PHE A 125 33.22 46.16 -19.20
CA PHE A 125 32.39 46.26 -18.00
C PHE A 125 31.03 45.56 -18.19
N PHE A 126 30.32 45.84 -19.28
CA PHE A 126 29.06 45.16 -19.60
C PHE A 126 29.24 43.66 -19.83
N THR A 127 30.35 43.25 -20.46
CA THR A 127 30.69 41.83 -20.66
C THR A 127 30.93 41.13 -19.33
N LEU A 128 31.63 41.77 -18.39
CA LEU A 128 31.85 41.25 -17.04
C LEU A 128 30.52 41.07 -16.29
N VAL A 129 29.64 42.09 -16.33
CA VAL A 129 28.30 42.00 -15.73
C VAL A 129 27.51 40.86 -16.37
N ALA A 130 27.52 40.74 -17.69
CA ALA A 130 26.83 39.68 -18.41
C ALA A 130 27.34 38.28 -18.00
N VAL A 131 28.66 38.09 -17.92
CA VAL A 131 29.28 36.82 -17.49
C VAL A 131 28.88 36.45 -16.06
N ILE A 132 28.84 37.42 -15.14
CA ILE A 132 28.41 37.21 -13.75
C ILE A 132 26.91 36.84 -13.71
N VAL A 133 26.06 37.58 -14.42
CA VAL A 133 24.61 37.31 -14.48
C VAL A 133 24.32 35.94 -15.08
N ILE A 134 25.01 35.56 -16.16
CA ILE A 134 24.91 34.25 -16.79
C ILE A 134 25.31 33.15 -15.79
N TYR A 135 26.43 33.32 -15.08
CA TYR A 135 26.88 32.35 -14.09
C TYR A 135 25.89 32.19 -12.93
N LEU A 136 25.37 33.29 -12.38
CA LEU A 136 24.37 33.26 -11.30
C LEU A 136 23.06 32.63 -11.76
N SER A 137 22.59 32.99 -12.96
CA SER A 137 21.39 32.40 -13.56
C SER A 137 21.55 30.90 -13.78
N TYR A 138 22.71 30.48 -14.28
CA TYR A 138 23.04 29.08 -14.47
C TYR A 138 23.10 28.32 -13.15
N GLN A 139 23.73 28.88 -12.12
CA GLN A 139 23.73 28.31 -10.77
C GLN A 139 22.31 28.17 -10.21
N LYS A 140 21.45 29.17 -10.44
CA LYS A 140 20.05 29.12 -10.03
C LYS A 140 19.29 28.00 -10.75
N VAL A 141 19.47 27.85 -12.06
CA VAL A 141 18.88 26.76 -12.86
C VAL A 141 19.36 25.40 -12.36
N LEU A 142 20.66 25.24 -12.07
CA LEU A 142 21.20 23.99 -11.52
C LEU A 142 20.58 23.64 -10.16
N ARG A 143 20.44 24.63 -9.26
CA ARG A 143 19.76 24.43 -7.97
C ARG A 143 18.29 24.05 -8.15
N TYR A 144 17.57 24.70 -9.07
CA TYR A 144 16.21 24.31 -9.37
C TYR A 144 16.12 22.89 -9.93
N GLN A 145 17.03 22.51 -10.83
CA GLN A 145 17.08 21.14 -11.35
C GLN A 145 17.40 20.12 -10.26
N GLN A 146 18.31 20.43 -9.34
CA GLN A 146 18.58 19.59 -8.17
C GLN A 146 17.36 19.48 -7.28
N ASN A 147 16.72 20.60 -6.92
CA ASN A 147 15.52 20.58 -6.07
C ASN A 147 14.36 19.82 -6.72
N ILE A 148 14.12 19.99 -8.04
CA ILE A 148 13.10 19.23 -8.78
C ILE A 148 13.43 17.73 -8.76
N ARG A 149 14.70 17.36 -8.90
CA ARG A 149 15.15 15.96 -8.83
C ARG A 149 14.98 15.38 -7.43
N ASP A 150 15.44 16.09 -6.41
CA ASP A 150 15.32 15.67 -5.01
C ASP A 150 13.84 15.51 -4.62
N GLN A 151 12.96 16.38 -5.14
CA GLN A 151 11.50 16.25 -4.99
C GLN A 151 10.88 15.13 -5.84
N ALA A 152 11.49 14.76 -6.97
CA ALA A 152 10.97 13.71 -7.84
C ALA A 152 11.30 12.29 -7.33
N VAL A 153 12.32 12.15 -6.49
CA VAL A 153 12.82 10.83 -6.01
C VAL A 153 12.55 10.60 -4.52
N ARG A 154 12.04 11.59 -3.78
CA ARG A 154 11.72 11.47 -2.36
C ARG A 154 10.24 11.69 -2.08
N ASP A 155 9.74 11.00 -1.07
CA ASP A 155 8.46 11.29 -0.45
C ASP A 155 8.56 12.60 0.35
N ARG A 156 7.55 13.47 0.22
CA ARG A 156 7.58 14.83 0.80
C ARG A 156 7.39 14.83 2.30
N LEU A 157 6.67 13.84 2.84
CA LEU A 157 6.37 13.75 4.26
C LEU A 157 7.55 13.12 5.01
N THR A 158 7.94 11.91 4.60
CA THR A 158 8.93 11.10 5.33
C THR A 158 10.39 11.37 4.91
N GLY A 159 10.61 12.01 3.76
CA GLY A 159 11.94 12.22 3.20
C GLY A 159 12.65 10.97 2.66
N LEU A 160 12.01 9.79 2.79
CA LEU A 160 12.46 8.54 2.19
C LEU A 160 12.43 8.58 0.66
N PRO A 161 13.19 7.70 -0.03
CA PRO A 161 12.95 7.40 -1.43
C PRO A 161 11.47 7.10 -1.71
N ASN A 162 10.96 7.54 -2.86
CA ASN A 162 9.60 7.26 -3.30
C ASN A 162 9.53 6.09 -4.29
N ARG A 163 8.32 5.78 -4.78
CA ARG A 163 8.08 4.72 -5.77
C ARG A 163 8.95 4.84 -7.03
N PHE A 164 9.20 6.05 -7.53
CA PHE A 164 10.04 6.24 -8.72
C PHE A 164 11.50 5.86 -8.43
N ALA A 165 12.04 6.30 -7.29
CA ALA A 165 13.42 6.00 -6.91
C ALA A 165 13.68 4.50 -6.71
N ILE A 166 12.76 3.80 -6.05
CA ILE A 166 12.93 2.36 -5.80
C ILE A 166 12.77 1.54 -7.10
N SER A 167 11.95 2.00 -8.05
CA SER A 167 11.80 1.37 -9.36
C SER A 167 13.07 1.49 -10.19
N GLU A 168 13.63 2.70 -10.33
CA GLU A 168 14.90 2.93 -11.04
C GLU A 168 16.05 2.11 -10.43
N PHE A 169 16.10 2.05 -9.10
CA PHE A 169 17.11 1.26 -8.40
C PHE A 169 16.94 -0.24 -8.68
N MET A 170 15.72 -0.77 -8.67
CA MET A 170 15.44 -2.15 -9.04
C MET A 170 15.82 -2.45 -10.49
N GLU A 171 15.56 -1.52 -11.41
CA GLU A 171 15.90 -1.62 -12.84
C GLU A 171 17.42 -1.75 -13.03
N ASP A 172 18.20 -0.94 -12.30
CA ASP A 172 19.66 -1.02 -12.32
C ASP A 172 20.17 -2.35 -11.77
N LEU A 173 19.61 -2.85 -10.67
CA LEU A 173 19.97 -4.16 -10.09
C LEU A 173 19.67 -5.31 -11.07
N ILE A 174 18.49 -5.31 -11.69
CA ILE A 174 18.09 -6.32 -12.68
C ILE A 174 19.02 -6.28 -13.89
N LYS A 175 19.33 -5.08 -14.40
CA LYS A 175 20.24 -4.90 -15.54
C LYS A 175 21.64 -5.44 -15.26
N HIS A 176 22.11 -5.35 -14.01
CA HIS A 176 23.39 -5.89 -13.57
C HIS A 176 23.32 -7.33 -13.05
N ASN A 177 22.16 -8.00 -13.15
CA ASN A 177 21.90 -9.34 -12.62
C ASN A 177 22.28 -9.48 -11.13
N GLU A 178 22.06 -8.44 -10.33
CA GLU A 178 22.26 -8.51 -8.88
C GLU A 178 21.11 -9.30 -8.22
N LYS A 179 21.46 -10.10 -7.19
CA LYS A 179 20.49 -10.83 -6.35
C LYS A 179 19.92 -9.88 -5.29
N PHE A 180 18.60 -9.78 -5.18
CA PHE A 180 17.92 -8.94 -4.20
C PHE A 180 16.51 -9.47 -3.87
N ALA A 181 15.99 -9.11 -2.69
CA ALA A 181 14.61 -9.35 -2.30
C ALA A 181 13.84 -8.02 -2.28
N VAL A 182 12.56 -8.06 -2.66
CA VAL A 182 11.63 -6.93 -2.58
C VAL A 182 10.59 -7.27 -1.52
N VAL A 183 10.35 -6.36 -0.58
CA VAL A 183 9.38 -6.54 0.50
C VAL A 183 8.36 -5.41 0.43
N SER A 184 7.11 -5.73 0.13
CA SER A 184 5.96 -4.82 0.28
C SER A 184 5.46 -4.86 1.70
N ILE A 185 5.17 -3.68 2.26
CA ILE A 185 4.84 -3.50 3.67
C ILE A 185 3.68 -2.55 3.78
N ASP A 186 2.76 -2.84 4.68
CA ASP A 186 1.60 -2.00 4.93
C ASP A 186 1.32 -1.99 6.44
N LEU A 187 1.21 -0.77 7.00
CA LEU A 187 0.99 -0.59 8.44
C LEU A 187 -0.45 -0.96 8.79
N ASN A 188 -0.60 -1.88 9.75
CA ASN A 188 -1.91 -2.28 10.23
C ASN A 188 -2.56 -1.12 10.99
N ASP A 189 -3.87 -0.97 10.80
CA ASP A 189 -4.74 -0.05 11.53
C ASP A 189 -4.36 1.44 11.43
N PHE A 190 -3.53 1.81 10.45
CA PHE A 190 -3.11 3.22 10.27
C PHE A 190 -4.30 4.16 10.00
N LYS A 191 -5.33 3.66 9.31
CA LYS A 191 -6.59 4.40 9.13
C LYS A 191 -7.25 4.73 10.47
N SER A 192 -7.26 3.81 11.42
CA SER A 192 -7.82 4.03 12.77
C SER A 192 -7.08 5.15 13.52
N ILE A 193 -5.76 5.24 13.34
CA ILE A 193 -4.95 6.34 13.91
C ILE A 193 -5.40 7.68 13.33
N ASN A 194 -5.58 7.77 12.00
CA ASN A 194 -6.06 8.98 11.35
C ASN A 194 -7.48 9.34 11.78
N ASP A 195 -8.38 8.36 11.86
CA ASP A 195 -9.79 8.58 12.18
C ASP A 195 -9.98 9.00 13.65
N THR A 196 -9.14 8.47 14.55
CA THR A 196 -9.24 8.73 16.00
C THR A 196 -8.48 9.99 16.43
N MET A 197 -7.25 10.19 15.92
CA MET A 197 -6.32 11.23 16.39
C MET A 197 -6.11 12.35 15.36
N GLY A 198 -6.63 12.18 14.15
CA GLY A 198 -6.47 13.12 13.06
C GLY A 198 -5.25 12.85 12.19
N HIS A 199 -5.27 13.41 10.98
CA HIS A 199 -4.23 13.22 9.98
C HIS A 199 -2.85 13.74 10.39
N GLU A 200 -2.77 14.75 11.27
CA GLU A 200 -1.50 15.30 11.74
C GLU A 200 -0.72 14.27 12.59
N THR A 201 -1.40 13.55 13.48
CA THR A 201 -0.80 12.46 14.25
C THR A 201 -0.40 11.30 13.35
N GLY A 202 -1.24 10.93 12.38
CA GLY A 202 -0.89 9.92 11.38
C GLY A 202 0.38 10.29 10.59
N ASP A 203 0.51 11.55 10.20
CA ASP A 203 1.70 12.06 9.52
C ASP A 203 2.96 11.93 10.39
N ILE A 204 2.87 12.23 11.70
CA ILE A 204 3.97 12.04 12.66
C ILE A 204 4.34 10.57 12.80
N VAL A 205 3.35 9.67 12.89
CA VAL A 205 3.59 8.22 12.95
C VAL A 205 4.36 7.75 11.71
N LEU A 206 3.95 8.18 10.51
CA LEU A 206 4.66 7.82 9.27
C LEU A 206 6.10 8.33 9.26
N CYS A 207 6.34 9.53 9.77
CA CYS A 207 7.69 10.09 9.88
C CYS A 207 8.55 9.29 10.87
N GLU A 208 8.01 8.91 12.02
CA GLU A 208 8.72 8.13 13.03
C GLU A 208 9.05 6.70 12.54
N VAL A 209 8.10 6.04 11.86
CA VAL A 209 8.32 4.74 11.20
C VAL A 209 9.46 4.84 10.19
N ALA A 210 9.40 5.84 9.32
CA ALA A 210 10.42 6.08 8.31
C ALA A 210 11.81 6.31 8.93
N ASP A 211 11.88 7.12 9.97
CA ASP A 211 13.13 7.46 10.68
C ASP A 211 13.75 6.22 11.34
N ARG A 212 12.95 5.40 12.02
CA ARG A 212 13.40 4.15 12.65
C ARG A 212 13.99 3.19 11.64
N TRP A 213 13.26 2.92 10.56
CA TRP A 213 13.73 2.01 9.52
C TRP A 213 14.93 2.56 8.75
N ALA A 214 14.99 3.87 8.49
CA ALA A 214 16.16 4.49 7.86
C ALA A 214 17.41 4.38 8.74
N ARG A 215 17.30 4.63 10.05
CA ARG A 215 18.42 4.49 11.00
C ARG A 215 18.89 3.05 11.12
N LEU A 216 17.95 2.10 11.20
CA LEU A 216 18.27 0.68 11.27
C LEU A 216 18.95 0.19 9.99
N SER A 217 18.46 0.61 8.82
CA SER A 217 19.10 0.37 7.52
C SER A 217 20.55 0.85 7.51
N GLU A 218 20.83 2.06 8.02
CA GLU A 218 22.21 2.59 8.09
C GLU A 218 23.10 1.75 9.03
N LEU A 219 22.57 1.31 10.17
CA LEU A 219 23.28 0.48 11.15
C LEU A 219 23.67 -0.89 10.61
N MET A 220 22.82 -1.48 9.76
CA MET A 220 23.04 -2.80 9.17
C MET A 220 23.99 -2.79 7.95
N LYS A 221 24.37 -1.61 7.44
CA LYS A 221 25.23 -1.51 6.27
C LYS A 221 26.54 -2.27 6.44
N GLY A 222 26.83 -3.12 5.47
CA GLY A 222 28.07 -3.89 5.39
C GLY A 222 27.90 -5.39 5.64
N SER A 223 26.86 -5.81 6.37
CA SER A 223 26.41 -7.21 6.41
C SER A 223 25.29 -7.42 5.39
N ILE A 224 24.13 -6.82 5.65
CA ILE A 224 22.94 -6.85 4.79
C ILE A 224 22.55 -5.40 4.48
N ASN A 225 22.35 -5.09 3.20
CA ASN A 225 22.00 -3.73 2.78
C ASN A 225 20.50 -3.64 2.50
N VAL A 226 19.78 -2.86 3.31
CA VAL A 226 18.34 -2.62 3.15
C VAL A 226 18.10 -1.22 2.64
N PHE A 227 17.35 -1.07 1.55
CA PHE A 227 16.91 0.21 1.03
C PHE A 227 15.44 0.39 1.38
N VAL A 228 15.10 1.47 2.06
CA VAL A 228 13.76 1.74 2.56
C VAL A 228 13.13 2.84 1.70
N ALA A 229 11.88 2.63 1.27
CA ALA A 229 11.10 3.61 0.51
C ALA A 229 9.67 3.67 1.04
N ARG A 230 9.02 4.83 0.84
CA ARG A 230 7.56 4.97 1.01
C ARG A 230 6.91 5.02 -0.36
N ILE A 231 5.87 4.21 -0.57
CA ILE A 231 5.21 4.08 -1.86
C ILE A 231 4.03 5.05 -1.95
N THR A 232 3.07 4.92 -1.04
CA THR A 232 1.88 5.76 -0.92
C THR A 232 1.25 5.53 0.44
N GLY A 233 0.50 6.48 1.00
CA GLY A 233 -0.25 6.26 2.25
C GLY A 233 0.61 5.66 3.38
N ASP A 234 0.17 4.52 3.90
CA ASP A 234 0.79 3.62 4.87
C ASP A 234 1.63 2.49 4.26
N GLU A 235 1.81 2.49 2.94
CA GLU A 235 2.61 1.48 2.23
C GLU A 235 4.08 1.87 2.14
N PHE A 236 4.94 0.95 2.57
CA PHE A 236 6.39 1.02 2.47
C PHE A 236 6.93 -0.14 1.66
N MET A 237 8.17 0.00 1.19
CA MET A 237 8.84 -1.07 0.47
C MET A 237 10.32 -1.12 0.79
N PHE A 238 10.84 -2.34 0.97
CA PHE A 238 12.26 -2.59 1.14
C PHE A 238 12.88 -3.28 -0.08
N ILE A 239 14.12 -2.94 -0.40
CA ILE A 239 15.02 -3.78 -1.22
C ILE A 239 16.15 -4.28 -0.34
N ILE A 240 16.26 -5.60 -0.17
CA ILE A 240 17.26 -6.27 0.66
C ILE A 240 18.32 -6.91 -0.24
N ARG A 241 19.60 -6.63 0.02
CA ARG A 241 20.75 -7.13 -0.75
C ARG A 241 21.83 -7.71 0.16
N GLY A 242 22.64 -8.61 -0.40
CA GLY A 242 23.78 -9.21 0.28
C GLY A 242 23.42 -10.38 1.20
N TYR A 243 22.23 -10.96 1.04
CA TYR A 243 21.78 -12.14 1.78
C TYR A 243 22.28 -13.43 1.14
N GLU A 244 22.66 -14.43 1.95
CA GLU A 244 23.15 -15.72 1.46
C GLU A 244 21.98 -16.63 1.07
N ASP A 245 20.99 -16.75 1.95
CA ASP A 245 19.79 -17.57 1.77
C ASP A 245 18.49 -16.83 2.12
N GLU A 246 17.34 -17.47 1.91
CA GLU A 246 16.03 -16.90 2.21
C GLU A 246 15.84 -16.61 3.72
N ALA A 247 16.44 -17.41 4.60
CA ALA A 247 16.33 -17.22 6.04
C ALA A 247 16.98 -15.90 6.48
N ASP A 248 18.02 -15.42 5.80
CA ASP A 248 18.59 -14.09 6.02
C ASP A 248 17.63 -12.95 5.64
N VAL A 249 16.82 -13.13 4.59
CA VAL A 249 15.79 -12.16 4.20
C VAL A 249 14.73 -12.09 5.29
N GLU A 250 14.21 -13.23 5.72
CA GLU A 250 13.20 -13.31 6.77
C GLU A 250 13.70 -12.73 8.10
N LYS A 251 14.92 -13.10 8.54
CA LYS A 251 15.55 -12.49 9.74
C LYS A 251 15.70 -10.98 9.63
N THR A 252 16.02 -10.48 8.44
CA THR A 252 16.11 -9.03 8.20
C THR A 252 14.75 -8.39 8.37
N ILE A 253 13.69 -8.96 7.78
CA ILE A 253 12.31 -8.46 7.95
C ILE A 253 11.91 -8.49 9.43
N ILE A 254 12.17 -9.59 10.15
CA ILE A 254 11.91 -9.71 11.59
C ILE A 254 12.62 -8.59 12.38
N THR A 255 13.87 -8.27 12.04
CA THR A 255 14.63 -7.21 12.73
C THR A 255 13.96 -5.84 12.56
N PHE A 256 13.50 -5.51 11.35
CA PHE A 256 12.78 -4.26 11.06
C PHE A 256 11.39 -4.24 11.70
N ARG A 257 10.72 -5.38 11.73
CA ARG A 257 9.45 -5.57 12.43
C ARG A 257 9.58 -5.31 13.93
N THR A 258 10.57 -5.90 14.59
CA THR A 258 10.78 -5.70 16.04
C THR A 258 11.11 -4.24 16.37
N GLU A 259 11.78 -3.51 15.48
CA GLU A 259 12.02 -2.07 15.67
C GLU A 259 10.73 -1.25 15.50
N LEU A 260 9.82 -1.65 14.61
CA LEU A 260 8.50 -1.04 14.46
C LEU A 260 7.63 -1.23 15.70
N GLU A 261 7.60 -2.45 16.25
CA GLU A 261 6.79 -2.84 17.41
C GLU A 261 7.19 -2.12 18.71
N ARG A 262 8.33 -1.43 18.73
CA ARG A 262 8.72 -0.60 19.88
C ARG A 262 7.75 0.55 20.08
N LYS A 263 7.44 0.84 21.34
CA LYS A 263 6.62 1.98 21.76
C LYS A 263 7.05 3.29 21.06
N MET A 264 6.10 4.00 20.47
CA MET A 264 6.25 5.37 19.96
C MET A 264 5.50 6.31 20.89
N THR A 265 6.15 7.31 21.47
CA THR A 265 5.47 8.32 22.29
C THR A 265 5.29 9.59 21.48
N ILE A 266 4.05 9.96 21.18
CA ILE A 266 3.67 11.16 20.42
C ILE A 266 2.63 11.91 21.25
N ASP A 267 2.88 13.19 21.55
CA ASP A 267 2.00 14.03 22.38
C ASP A 267 1.56 13.37 23.69
N ASP A 268 2.53 12.78 24.41
CA ASP A 268 2.34 12.05 25.68
C ASP A 268 1.44 10.79 25.59
N CYS A 269 1.10 10.34 24.37
CA CYS A 269 0.38 9.10 24.11
C CYS A 269 1.32 8.03 23.55
N ASP A 270 1.13 6.78 23.98
CA ASP A 270 1.94 5.64 23.57
C ASP A 270 1.25 4.84 22.46
N TYR A 271 1.93 4.68 21.33
CA TYR A 271 1.48 3.96 20.14
C TYR A 271 2.30 2.70 19.92
N PHE A 272 1.62 1.63 19.53
CA PHE A 272 2.20 0.35 19.15
C PHE A 272 1.76 0.04 17.72
N ILE A 273 2.69 0.17 16.77
CA ILE A 273 2.41 -0.01 15.36
C ILE A 273 2.83 -1.42 14.95
N THR A 274 1.99 -2.06 14.15
CA THR A 274 2.26 -3.36 13.53
C THR A 274 2.14 -3.23 12.02
N ALA A 275 2.67 -4.19 11.26
CA ALA A 275 2.59 -4.16 9.80
C ALA A 275 2.58 -5.58 9.23
N CYS A 276 1.97 -5.79 8.07
CA CYS A 276 2.12 -7.02 7.31
C CYS A 276 3.25 -6.89 6.28
N TYR A 277 3.92 -8.00 5.98
CA TYR A 277 5.08 -8.05 5.10
C TYR A 277 4.91 -9.13 4.04
N GLY A 278 4.94 -8.76 2.76
CA GLY A 278 4.97 -9.69 1.64
C GLY A 278 6.24 -9.52 0.83
N TYR A 279 6.97 -10.60 0.55
CA TYR A 279 8.25 -10.48 -0.16
C TYR A 279 8.41 -11.44 -1.34
N ALA A 280 9.21 -11.04 -2.33
CA ALA A 280 9.60 -11.84 -3.49
C ALA A 280 11.11 -11.71 -3.76
N LEU A 281 11.70 -12.74 -4.35
CA LEU A 281 13.14 -12.88 -4.55
C LEU A 281 13.51 -12.75 -6.05
N CYS A 282 14.45 -11.88 -6.38
CA CYS A 282 15.04 -11.80 -7.72
C CYS A 282 16.42 -12.49 -7.72
N PRO A 283 16.71 -13.39 -8.68
CA PRO A 283 15.93 -13.74 -9.88
C PRO A 283 15.02 -14.99 -9.73
N THR A 284 14.82 -15.49 -8.50
CA THR A 284 14.12 -16.76 -8.23
C THR A 284 12.64 -16.72 -8.63
N ASP A 285 11.93 -15.71 -8.15
CA ASP A 285 10.48 -15.57 -8.31
C ASP A 285 10.17 -14.73 -9.55
N GLY A 286 10.88 -13.61 -9.73
CA GLY A 286 10.69 -12.67 -10.83
C GLY A 286 12.02 -12.14 -11.40
N ARG A 287 11.97 -11.63 -12.64
CA ARG A 287 13.15 -11.08 -13.36
C ARG A 287 12.92 -9.71 -13.98
N ASN A 288 11.75 -9.11 -13.78
CA ASN A 288 11.42 -7.77 -14.24
C ASN A 288 10.70 -7.00 -13.13
N ILE A 289 10.72 -5.67 -13.20
CA ILE A 289 10.15 -4.79 -12.17
C ILE A 289 8.68 -5.11 -11.89
N ASP A 290 7.87 -5.22 -12.95
CA ASP A 290 6.42 -5.43 -12.81
C ASP A 290 6.12 -6.73 -12.04
N SER A 291 6.85 -7.81 -12.35
CA SER A 291 6.75 -9.08 -11.64
C SER A 291 7.16 -8.95 -10.18
N MET A 292 8.24 -8.23 -9.87
CA MET A 292 8.71 -8.08 -8.50
C MET A 292 7.71 -7.29 -7.63
N PHE A 293 7.12 -6.22 -8.16
CA PHE A 293 6.03 -5.49 -7.48
C PHE A 293 4.79 -6.35 -7.32
N ALA A 294 4.35 -7.02 -8.39
CA ALA A 294 3.14 -7.84 -8.36
C ALA A 294 3.24 -8.99 -7.35
N TYR A 295 4.40 -9.66 -7.29
CA TYR A 295 4.59 -10.87 -6.48
C TYR A 295 4.75 -10.53 -4.99
N SER A 296 5.51 -9.48 -4.66
CA SER A 296 5.61 -8.98 -3.29
C SER A 296 4.27 -8.45 -2.77
N ASN A 297 3.49 -7.74 -3.60
CA ASN A 297 2.14 -7.31 -3.24
C ASN A 297 1.16 -8.47 -3.10
N ALA A 298 1.23 -9.50 -3.95
CA ALA A 298 0.38 -10.69 -3.83
C ALA A 298 0.63 -11.41 -2.49
N ALA A 299 1.90 -11.54 -2.09
CA ALA A 299 2.28 -12.08 -0.79
C ALA A 299 1.78 -11.19 0.37
N LEU A 300 1.84 -9.87 0.23
CA LEU A 300 1.35 -8.93 1.24
C LEU A 300 -0.17 -9.04 1.41
N HIS A 301 -0.91 -9.12 0.31
CA HIS A 301 -2.36 -9.30 0.34
C HIS A 301 -2.77 -10.61 1.02
N GLU A 302 -2.08 -11.70 0.72
CA GLU A 302 -2.35 -12.98 1.38
C GLU A 302 -1.98 -12.94 2.87
N ALA A 303 -0.89 -12.26 3.23
CA ALA A 303 -0.53 -12.02 4.64
C ALA A 303 -1.62 -11.24 5.39
N LYS A 304 -2.25 -10.24 4.74
CA LYS A 304 -3.39 -9.50 5.29
C LYS A 304 -4.66 -10.36 5.42
N ARG A 305 -4.94 -11.22 4.43
CA ARG A 305 -6.12 -12.11 4.44
C ARG A 305 -6.11 -13.10 5.60
N MET A 306 -4.94 -13.47 6.10
CA MET A 306 -4.82 -14.36 7.25
C MET A 306 -5.22 -13.69 8.58
N SER A 307 -5.52 -12.38 8.59
CA SER A 307 -5.94 -11.60 9.77
C SER A 307 -5.01 -11.69 10.98
N ILE A 308 -3.77 -12.12 10.77
CA ILE A 308 -2.74 -12.19 11.81
C ILE A 308 -1.88 -10.93 11.71
N SER A 309 -1.92 -10.09 12.74
CA SER A 309 -1.03 -8.94 12.84
C SER A 309 0.42 -9.40 12.80
N ASN A 310 1.27 -8.66 12.07
CA ASN A 310 2.69 -8.93 11.92
C ASN A 310 3.11 -10.16 11.10
N TYR A 311 2.26 -10.62 10.19
CA TYR A 311 2.59 -11.78 9.36
C TYR A 311 3.62 -11.45 8.27
N ILE A 312 4.58 -12.36 8.06
CA ILE A 312 5.59 -12.30 7.00
C ILE A 312 5.31 -13.44 6.04
N LEU A 313 5.08 -13.14 4.77
CA LEU A 313 4.82 -14.15 3.75
C LEU A 313 5.78 -14.01 2.57
N HIS A 314 6.44 -15.13 2.23
CA HIS A 314 7.15 -15.28 0.97
C HIS A 314 6.16 -15.55 -0.15
N PHE A 315 6.35 -14.88 -1.28
CA PHE A 315 5.66 -15.17 -2.51
C PHE A 315 5.94 -16.61 -2.96
N LYS A 316 4.88 -17.39 -3.13
CA LYS A 316 4.91 -18.68 -3.82
C LYS A 316 4.12 -18.55 -5.12
N ALA A 317 4.49 -19.28 -6.17
CA ALA A 317 3.75 -19.23 -7.44
C ALA A 317 2.23 -19.48 -7.27
N ASP A 318 1.85 -20.27 -6.26
CA ASP A 318 0.45 -20.50 -5.89
C ASP A 318 -0.26 -19.27 -5.28
N THR A 319 0.48 -18.30 -4.75
CA THR A 319 -0.02 -17.01 -4.21
C THR A 319 -0.61 -16.12 -5.32
N LEU A 320 -0.24 -16.37 -6.58
CA LEU A 320 -0.77 -15.66 -7.76
C LEU A 320 -2.04 -16.28 -8.37
N ASN A 321 -2.59 -17.36 -7.80
CA ASN A 321 -3.58 -18.22 -8.48
C ASN A 321 -4.93 -17.54 -8.82
N SER A 322 -4.87 -16.68 -9.84
CA SER A 322 -6.00 -16.30 -10.68
C SER A 322 -6.52 -17.51 -11.45
N GLU A 323 -5.71 -18.54 -11.69
CA GLU A 323 -6.17 -19.80 -12.29
C GLU A 323 -6.98 -20.65 -11.32
N LYS A 324 -6.51 -20.86 -10.08
CA LYS A 324 -7.33 -21.55 -9.07
C LYS A 324 -8.59 -20.77 -8.73
N SER A 325 -8.52 -19.45 -8.61
CA SER A 325 -9.73 -18.64 -8.38
C SER A 325 -10.69 -18.70 -9.58
N LYS A 326 -10.20 -18.73 -10.83
CA LYS A 326 -11.03 -18.93 -12.03
C LYS A 326 -11.58 -20.35 -12.12
N GLU A 327 -10.80 -21.35 -11.71
CA GLU A 327 -11.23 -22.74 -11.66
C GLU A 327 -12.31 -22.93 -10.60
N THR A 328 -12.14 -22.37 -9.40
CA THR A 328 -13.14 -22.36 -8.35
C THR A 328 -14.36 -21.55 -8.78
N GLU A 329 -14.21 -20.42 -9.48
CA GLU A 329 -15.34 -19.69 -10.06
C GLU A 329 -16.11 -20.57 -11.06
N ARG A 330 -15.39 -21.26 -11.96
CA ARG A 330 -16.01 -22.24 -12.89
C ARG A 330 -16.75 -23.33 -12.12
N LYS A 331 -16.14 -23.91 -11.08
CA LYS A 331 -16.76 -24.92 -10.22
C LYS A 331 -18.02 -24.39 -9.52
N VAL A 332 -18.01 -23.15 -9.03
CA VAL A 332 -19.21 -22.52 -8.42
C VAL A 332 -20.32 -22.36 -9.45
N ARG A 333 -20.01 -21.87 -10.66
CA ARG A 333 -21.01 -21.75 -11.74
C ARG A 333 -21.60 -23.10 -12.12
N GLU A 334 -20.76 -24.12 -12.32
CA GLU A 334 -21.19 -25.48 -12.63
C GLU A 334 -22.02 -26.09 -11.49
N ALA A 335 -21.67 -25.81 -10.23
CA ALA A 335 -22.41 -26.32 -9.08
C ALA A 335 -23.80 -25.68 -8.94
N LEU A 336 -23.92 -24.39 -9.26
CA LEU A 336 -25.21 -23.70 -9.33
C LEU A 336 -26.08 -24.27 -10.45
N GLU A 337 -25.51 -24.47 -11.65
CA GLU A 337 -26.23 -25.04 -12.80
C GLU A 337 -26.68 -26.49 -12.56
N ASN A 338 -25.84 -27.30 -11.91
CA ASN A 338 -26.12 -28.71 -11.65
C ASN A 338 -26.85 -28.97 -10.31
N ASN A 339 -27.23 -27.93 -9.56
CA ASN A 339 -27.83 -28.04 -8.22
C ASN A 339 -26.99 -28.86 -7.23
N SER A 340 -25.65 -28.83 -7.34
CA SER A 340 -24.73 -29.53 -6.43
C SER A 340 -24.28 -28.70 -5.23
N ILE A 341 -24.90 -27.52 -5.03
CA ILE A 341 -24.88 -26.78 -3.78
C ILE A 341 -25.95 -27.34 -2.84
N SER A 342 -25.52 -27.74 -1.66
CA SER A 342 -26.32 -28.34 -0.58
C SER A 342 -26.04 -27.61 0.72
N PHE A 343 -26.70 -28.04 1.80
CA PHE A 343 -26.47 -27.52 3.14
C PHE A 343 -26.23 -28.70 4.10
N ASN A 344 -25.42 -28.45 5.12
CA ASN A 344 -25.43 -29.23 6.34
C ASN A 344 -26.08 -28.38 7.44
N LEU A 345 -26.69 -29.03 8.42
CA LEU A 345 -27.30 -28.39 9.58
C LEU A 345 -26.41 -28.62 10.80
N GLN A 346 -26.04 -27.55 11.49
CA GLN A 346 -25.37 -27.66 12.78
C GLN A 346 -26.34 -27.33 13.91
N PRO A 347 -26.53 -28.21 14.89
CA PRO A 347 -27.51 -27.98 15.94
C PRO A 347 -27.03 -26.91 16.91
N GLN A 348 -27.98 -26.11 17.35
CA GLN A 348 -27.83 -25.07 18.37
C GLN A 348 -28.67 -25.47 19.58
N TYR A 349 -28.13 -25.32 20.78
CA TYR A 349 -28.80 -25.71 22.02
C TYR A 349 -28.79 -24.57 23.01
N ASP A 350 -29.75 -24.57 23.93
CA ASP A 350 -29.63 -23.78 25.16
C ASP A 350 -28.58 -24.37 26.10
N ILE A 351 -28.19 -23.62 27.13
CA ILE A 351 -27.20 -24.06 28.12
C ILE A 351 -27.62 -25.32 28.91
N ASN A 352 -28.90 -25.71 28.85
CA ASN A 352 -29.44 -26.92 29.47
C ASN A 352 -29.58 -28.08 28.47
N HIS A 353 -28.99 -27.96 27.28
CA HIS A 353 -28.99 -28.96 26.22
C HIS A 353 -30.37 -29.23 25.61
N LYS A 354 -31.29 -28.25 25.66
CA LYS A 354 -32.53 -28.26 24.86
C LYS A 354 -32.21 -27.74 23.46
N LEU A 355 -32.62 -28.48 22.43
CA LEU A 355 -32.47 -28.05 21.03
C LEU A 355 -33.22 -26.73 20.79
N ARG A 356 -32.50 -25.71 20.32
CA ARG A 356 -33.04 -24.44 19.83
C ARG A 356 -33.38 -24.56 18.34
N GLY A 357 -32.51 -25.23 17.59
CA GLY A 357 -32.65 -25.39 16.16
C GLY A 357 -31.32 -25.61 15.48
N PHE A 358 -31.14 -25.09 14.27
CA PHE A 358 -29.97 -25.39 13.45
C PHE A 358 -29.49 -24.19 12.64
N GLU A 359 -28.17 -24.08 12.48
CA GLU A 359 -27.56 -23.23 11.46
C GLU A 359 -27.40 -24.00 10.14
N ALA A 360 -27.87 -23.42 9.04
CA ALA A 360 -27.72 -23.96 7.70
C ALA A 360 -26.39 -23.51 7.07
N LEU A 361 -25.45 -24.46 6.97
CA LEU A 361 -24.10 -24.22 6.48
C LEU A 361 -23.94 -24.72 5.05
N ALA A 362 -23.55 -23.82 4.14
CA ALA A 362 -23.36 -24.14 2.73
C ALA A 362 -22.32 -25.26 2.52
N ARG A 363 -22.61 -26.18 1.60
CA ARG A 363 -21.72 -27.25 1.16
C ARG A 363 -21.76 -27.36 -0.36
N MET A 364 -20.59 -27.45 -0.99
CA MET A 364 -20.49 -27.56 -2.44
C MET A 364 -19.75 -28.83 -2.83
N LYS A 365 -20.27 -29.51 -3.87
CA LYS A 365 -19.53 -30.55 -4.59
C LYS A 365 -19.26 -30.09 -6.01
N ASP A 366 -18.05 -30.37 -6.50
CA ASP A 366 -17.70 -30.15 -7.90
C ASP A 366 -18.39 -31.18 -8.83
N SER A 367 -18.19 -31.03 -10.14
CA SER A 367 -18.76 -31.93 -11.16
C SER A 367 -18.30 -33.38 -11.04
N GLU A 368 -17.16 -33.63 -10.38
CA GLU A 368 -16.60 -34.96 -10.14
C GLU A 368 -17.11 -35.56 -8.82
N GLY A 369 -17.82 -34.77 -8.01
CA GLY A 369 -18.37 -35.16 -6.72
C GLY A 369 -17.45 -34.88 -5.53
N ASN A 370 -16.32 -34.22 -5.73
CA ASN A 370 -15.39 -33.86 -4.65
C ASN A 370 -15.97 -32.69 -3.83
N ILE A 371 -15.77 -32.75 -2.51
CA ILE A 371 -16.21 -31.67 -1.60
C ILE A 371 -15.26 -30.48 -1.75
N VAL A 372 -15.83 -29.31 -1.98
CA VAL A 372 -15.09 -28.04 -2.01
C VAL A 372 -15.37 -27.28 -0.72
N SER A 373 -14.30 -26.81 -0.06
CA SER A 373 -14.39 -26.15 1.24
C SER A 373 -15.13 -24.81 1.15
N PRO A 374 -16.05 -24.48 2.08
CA PRO A 374 -16.67 -23.15 2.18
C PRO A 374 -15.65 -22.01 2.22
N ALA A 375 -14.55 -22.17 2.95
CA ALA A 375 -13.46 -21.19 3.02
C ALA A 375 -12.75 -20.96 1.66
N GLU A 376 -12.89 -21.89 0.71
CA GLU A 376 -12.35 -21.77 -0.64
C GLU A 376 -13.36 -21.13 -1.61
N PHE A 377 -14.61 -21.58 -1.63
CA PHE A 377 -15.56 -21.16 -2.66
C PHE A 377 -16.37 -19.92 -2.30
N ILE A 378 -16.65 -19.64 -1.01
CA ILE A 378 -17.44 -18.47 -0.60
C ILE A 378 -16.74 -17.16 -1.02
N PRO A 379 -15.44 -16.94 -0.72
CA PRO A 379 -14.75 -15.71 -1.13
C PRO A 379 -14.71 -15.52 -2.65
N VAL A 380 -14.62 -16.63 -3.39
CA VAL A 380 -14.63 -16.61 -4.87
C VAL A 380 -16.03 -16.28 -5.39
N ALA A 381 -17.09 -16.86 -4.82
CA ALA A 381 -18.47 -16.57 -5.17
C ALA A 381 -18.82 -15.11 -4.86
N GLU A 382 -18.36 -14.57 -3.74
CA GLU A 382 -18.51 -13.15 -3.40
C GLU A 382 -17.83 -12.27 -4.42
N LYS A 383 -16.56 -12.52 -4.77
CA LYS A 383 -15.82 -11.72 -5.75
C LYS A 383 -16.44 -11.80 -7.16
N ALA A 384 -16.90 -12.98 -7.56
CA ALA A 384 -17.53 -13.23 -8.86
C ALA A 384 -18.98 -12.71 -8.95
N GLY A 385 -19.59 -12.30 -7.82
CA GLY A 385 -20.99 -11.88 -7.79
C GLY A 385 -21.98 -13.03 -7.97
N LEU A 386 -21.62 -14.21 -7.47
CA LEU A 386 -22.43 -15.44 -7.49
C LEU A 386 -22.97 -15.81 -6.10
N ILE A 387 -22.52 -15.15 -5.05
CA ILE A 387 -22.87 -15.48 -3.65
C ILE A 387 -24.39 -15.39 -3.39
N ASP A 388 -25.09 -14.46 -4.02
CA ASP A 388 -26.53 -14.31 -3.88
C ASP A 388 -27.30 -15.57 -4.36
N GLN A 389 -26.79 -16.23 -5.40
CA GLN A 389 -27.37 -17.49 -5.88
C GLN A 389 -27.07 -18.66 -4.94
N VAL A 390 -25.89 -18.66 -4.30
CA VAL A 390 -25.51 -19.66 -3.30
C VAL A 390 -26.40 -19.52 -2.05
N ASP A 391 -26.48 -18.30 -1.50
CA ASP A 391 -27.29 -17.96 -0.32
C ASP A 391 -28.75 -18.36 -0.57
N MET A 392 -29.31 -18.00 -1.73
CA MET A 392 -30.67 -18.36 -2.11
C MET A 392 -30.90 -19.86 -2.21
N ARG A 393 -29.92 -20.61 -2.75
CA ARG A 393 -30.03 -22.06 -2.90
C ARG A 393 -29.97 -22.79 -1.57
N VAL A 394 -29.19 -22.29 -0.61
CA VAL A 394 -29.15 -22.80 0.76
C VAL A 394 -30.45 -22.44 1.49
N PHE A 395 -30.92 -21.20 1.35
CA PHE A 395 -32.17 -20.73 1.96
C PHE A 395 -33.38 -21.55 1.52
N GLU A 396 -33.54 -21.82 0.21
CA GLU A 396 -34.63 -22.67 -0.29
C GLU A 396 -34.63 -24.06 0.34
N GLN A 397 -33.46 -24.69 0.44
CA GLN A 397 -33.33 -26.03 1.02
C GLN A 397 -33.58 -26.03 2.54
N ALA A 398 -33.16 -24.98 3.23
CA ALA A 398 -33.45 -24.76 4.65
C ALA A 398 -34.96 -24.59 4.90
N MET A 399 -35.66 -23.85 4.04
CA MET A 399 -37.12 -23.66 4.14
C MET A 399 -37.89 -24.94 3.80
N GLU A 400 -37.39 -25.74 2.86
CA GLU A 400 -37.92 -27.08 2.58
C GLU A 400 -37.81 -27.99 3.82
N PHE A 401 -36.62 -28.06 4.42
CA PHE A 401 -36.39 -28.82 5.66
C PHE A 401 -37.31 -28.36 6.80
N LEU A 402 -37.43 -27.05 7.02
CA LEU A 402 -38.32 -26.49 8.03
C LEU A 402 -39.79 -26.83 7.77
N SER A 403 -40.23 -26.79 6.51
CA SER A 403 -41.59 -27.19 6.13
C SER A 403 -41.86 -28.65 6.48
N ASP A 404 -40.90 -29.55 6.19
CA ASP A 404 -41.01 -30.97 6.50
C ASP A 404 -41.08 -31.22 8.02
N VAL A 405 -40.25 -30.54 8.79
CA VAL A 405 -40.27 -30.58 10.27
C VAL A 405 -41.64 -30.13 10.80
N LEU A 406 -42.15 -28.98 10.35
CA LEU A 406 -43.42 -28.43 10.84
C LEU A 406 -44.65 -29.25 10.40
N ARG A 407 -44.57 -29.94 9.26
CA ARG A 407 -45.61 -30.90 8.85
C ARG A 407 -45.65 -32.13 9.74
N ALA A 408 -44.48 -32.64 10.13
CA ALA A 408 -44.36 -33.82 10.99
C ALA A 408 -44.67 -33.50 12.46
N LYS A 409 -44.23 -32.33 12.95
CA LYS A 409 -44.38 -31.87 14.33
C LYS A 409 -44.80 -30.40 14.35
N LYS A 410 -46.11 -30.16 14.28
CA LYS A 410 -46.69 -28.81 14.20
C LYS A 410 -46.34 -27.90 15.37
N ASP A 411 -46.13 -28.46 16.56
CA ASP A 411 -45.79 -27.71 17.77
C ASP A 411 -44.26 -27.58 17.97
N SER A 412 -43.46 -27.86 16.94
CA SER A 412 -42.00 -27.66 16.97
C SER A 412 -41.66 -26.18 17.08
N ASP A 413 -40.76 -25.80 17.98
CA ASP A 413 -40.27 -24.44 18.23
C ASP A 413 -38.91 -24.15 17.56
N ILE A 414 -38.49 -25.02 16.64
CA ILE A 414 -37.16 -24.99 16.01
C ILE A 414 -36.96 -23.75 15.16
N ILE A 415 -35.79 -23.13 15.30
CA ILE A 415 -35.33 -22.01 14.48
C ILE A 415 -34.29 -22.51 13.48
N ILE A 416 -34.37 -22.05 12.23
CA ILE A 416 -33.33 -22.28 11.23
C ILE A 416 -32.63 -20.97 10.93
N SER A 417 -31.34 -20.92 11.24
CA SER A 417 -30.48 -19.78 11.01
C SER A 417 -29.78 -19.91 9.65
N CYS A 418 -29.83 -18.85 8.85
CA CYS A 418 -29.27 -18.81 7.50
C CYS A 418 -28.35 -17.59 7.35
N ASN A 419 -27.12 -17.85 6.95
CA ASN A 419 -26.15 -16.81 6.62
C ASN A 419 -26.54 -16.05 5.36
N VAL A 420 -26.44 -14.72 5.41
CA VAL A 420 -26.69 -13.84 4.26
C VAL A 420 -25.51 -12.90 4.06
N SER A 421 -24.91 -12.96 2.87
CA SER A 421 -23.81 -12.08 2.49
C SER A 421 -24.27 -10.62 2.33
N VAL A 422 -23.34 -9.66 2.55
CA VAL A 422 -23.59 -8.22 2.31
C VAL A 422 -24.17 -7.99 0.91
N ARG A 423 -23.59 -8.66 -0.09
CA ARG A 423 -23.97 -8.45 -1.48
C ARG A 423 -25.40 -8.91 -1.75
N HIS A 424 -25.85 -10.01 -1.13
CA HIS A 424 -27.21 -10.49 -1.27
C HIS A 424 -28.20 -9.58 -0.54
N LEU A 425 -27.92 -9.20 0.71
CA LEU A 425 -28.76 -8.27 1.48
C LEU A 425 -28.97 -6.93 0.76
N MET A 426 -27.92 -6.43 0.09
CA MET A 426 -27.94 -5.14 -0.61
C MET A 426 -28.65 -5.17 -1.96
N LYS A 427 -29.02 -6.35 -2.46
CA LYS A 427 -29.75 -6.54 -3.72
C LYS A 427 -31.16 -5.92 -3.62
N ASN A 428 -31.62 -5.30 -4.70
CA ASN A 428 -32.86 -4.53 -4.65
C ASN A 428 -34.10 -5.40 -4.42
N ASN A 429 -34.09 -6.65 -4.89
CA ASN A 429 -35.20 -7.60 -4.80
C ASN A 429 -35.00 -8.67 -3.71
N PHE A 430 -34.03 -8.52 -2.81
CA PHE A 430 -33.73 -9.50 -1.75
C PHE A 430 -34.98 -9.88 -0.93
N ILE A 431 -35.70 -8.88 -0.42
CA ILE A 431 -36.90 -9.11 0.40
C ILE A 431 -37.99 -9.85 -0.38
N ASP A 432 -38.18 -9.52 -1.66
CA ASP A 432 -39.16 -10.20 -2.50
C ASP A 432 -38.76 -11.66 -2.77
N GLU A 433 -37.47 -11.93 -2.99
CA GLU A 433 -36.92 -13.28 -3.15
C GLU A 433 -37.22 -14.14 -1.90
N ILE A 434 -36.92 -13.62 -0.70
CA ILE A 434 -37.16 -14.31 0.57
C ILE A 434 -38.67 -14.56 0.80
N LYS A 435 -39.51 -13.54 0.59
CA LYS A 435 -40.98 -13.67 0.71
C LYS A 435 -41.54 -14.77 -0.18
N ASN A 436 -41.07 -14.84 -1.44
CA ASN A 436 -41.53 -15.85 -2.38
C ASN A 436 -41.23 -17.28 -1.90
N VAL A 437 -40.05 -17.51 -1.30
CA VAL A 437 -39.69 -18.82 -0.77
C VAL A 437 -40.48 -19.17 0.49
N ILE A 438 -40.64 -18.23 1.41
CA ILE A 438 -41.47 -18.41 2.61
C ILE A 438 -42.90 -18.82 2.22
N VAL A 439 -43.49 -18.14 1.23
CA VAL A 439 -44.83 -18.46 0.71
C VAL A 439 -44.85 -19.82 0.01
N LYS A 440 -43.83 -20.13 -0.81
CA LYS A 440 -43.70 -21.41 -1.54
C LYS A 440 -43.69 -22.62 -0.59
N TYR A 441 -42.95 -22.54 0.51
CA TYR A 441 -42.82 -23.63 1.48
C TYR A 441 -43.80 -23.54 2.66
N GLN A 442 -44.59 -22.46 2.73
CA GLN A 442 -45.61 -22.22 3.76
C GLN A 442 -45.08 -22.32 5.19
N VAL A 443 -43.89 -21.76 5.42
CA VAL A 443 -43.24 -21.74 6.74
C VAL A 443 -43.52 -20.41 7.45
N PRO A 444 -43.79 -20.39 8.77
CA PRO A 444 -43.93 -19.14 9.49
C PRO A 444 -42.57 -18.46 9.65
N ALA A 445 -42.52 -17.15 9.39
CA ALA A 445 -41.29 -16.35 9.46
C ALA A 445 -40.60 -16.39 10.84
N SER A 446 -41.35 -16.62 11.91
CA SER A 446 -40.83 -16.70 13.29
C SER A 446 -39.85 -17.85 13.55
N HIS A 447 -39.80 -18.84 12.64
CA HIS A 447 -38.84 -19.96 12.68
C HIS A 447 -37.58 -19.69 11.86
N ILE A 448 -37.44 -18.50 11.27
CA ILE A 448 -36.34 -18.13 10.39
C ILE A 448 -35.49 -17.09 11.10
N GLU A 449 -34.19 -17.32 11.12
CA GLU A 449 -33.20 -16.36 11.60
C GLU A 449 -32.21 -16.06 10.49
N ILE A 450 -31.96 -14.78 10.24
CA ILE A 450 -30.96 -14.32 9.26
C ILE A 450 -29.70 -13.91 10.02
N GLU A 451 -28.59 -14.51 9.67
CA GLU A 451 -27.28 -14.22 10.25
C GLU A 451 -26.51 -13.26 9.33
N ILE A 452 -26.01 -12.18 9.93
CA ILE A 452 -25.37 -11.06 9.24
C ILE A 452 -24.05 -10.81 9.96
N THR A 453 -22.94 -10.79 9.22
CA THR A 453 -21.62 -10.55 9.82
C THR A 453 -21.48 -9.12 10.34
N GLU A 454 -20.60 -8.92 11.32
CA GLU A 454 -20.32 -7.61 11.88
C GLU A 454 -19.84 -6.57 10.82
N SER A 455 -19.11 -7.04 9.79
CA SER A 455 -18.48 -6.21 8.76
C SER A 455 -19.47 -5.49 7.83
N ILE A 456 -20.74 -5.94 7.77
CA ILE A 456 -21.81 -5.34 6.97
C ILE A 456 -22.07 -3.88 7.39
N MET A 457 -21.66 -3.52 8.61
CA MET A 457 -22.00 -2.27 9.30
C MET A 457 -21.26 -1.01 8.81
N ILE A 458 -20.23 -1.13 7.95
CA ILE A 458 -19.30 -0.02 7.66
C ILE A 458 -19.59 0.67 6.31
N ASP A 459 -19.99 -0.07 5.26
CA ASP A 459 -20.01 0.48 3.90
C ASP A 459 -21.34 1.13 3.48
N SER A 460 -22.49 0.79 4.11
CA SER A 460 -23.83 1.32 3.78
C SER A 460 -24.87 1.08 4.87
N LEU A 461 -24.58 1.53 6.09
CA LEU A 461 -25.37 1.27 7.30
C LEU A 461 -26.87 1.59 7.16
N GLU A 462 -27.24 2.75 6.60
CA GLU A 462 -28.66 3.13 6.47
C GLU A 462 -29.48 2.16 5.62
N LYS A 463 -28.94 1.71 4.48
CA LYS A 463 -29.65 0.76 3.61
C LYS A 463 -29.73 -0.63 4.24
N ALA A 464 -28.67 -1.07 4.92
CA ALA A 464 -28.66 -2.35 5.62
C ALA A 464 -29.71 -2.35 6.75
N LEU A 465 -29.75 -1.29 7.57
CA LEU A 465 -30.74 -1.13 8.64
C LEU A 465 -32.17 -1.17 8.10
N GLN A 466 -32.46 -0.48 6.99
CA GLN A 466 -33.78 -0.53 6.36
C GLN A 466 -34.17 -1.97 5.96
N ARG A 467 -33.23 -2.75 5.40
CA ARG A 467 -33.50 -4.15 5.03
C ARG A 467 -33.73 -5.04 6.24
N ILE A 468 -32.99 -4.79 7.32
CA ILE A 468 -33.13 -5.54 8.57
C ILE A 468 -34.48 -5.22 9.22
N ASP A 469 -34.93 -3.97 9.19
CA ASP A 469 -36.27 -3.60 9.64
C ASP A 469 -37.34 -4.31 8.80
N GLU A 470 -37.20 -4.32 7.46
CA GLU A 470 -38.09 -5.07 6.56
C GLU A 470 -38.09 -6.59 6.86
N ILE A 471 -36.95 -7.16 7.25
CA ILE A 471 -36.81 -8.56 7.70
C ILE A 471 -37.59 -8.80 9.00
N LYS A 472 -37.45 -7.92 9.99
CA LYS A 472 -38.14 -8.03 11.27
C LYS A 472 -39.64 -7.79 11.15
N GLU A 473 -40.08 -6.88 10.28
CA GLU A 473 -41.50 -6.65 9.99
C GLU A 473 -42.19 -7.89 9.41
N MET A 474 -41.46 -8.77 8.73
CA MET A 474 -41.98 -10.06 8.29
C MET A 474 -42.14 -11.07 9.44
N GLY A 475 -41.56 -10.79 10.61
CA GLY A 475 -41.56 -11.67 11.77
C GLY A 475 -40.37 -12.62 11.85
N MET A 476 -39.34 -12.42 11.02
CA MET A 476 -38.08 -13.18 11.11
C MET A 476 -37.18 -12.60 12.21
N LYS A 477 -36.24 -13.42 12.68
CA LYS A 477 -35.21 -13.02 13.64
C LYS A 477 -33.93 -12.62 12.92
N VAL A 478 -33.11 -11.83 13.60
CA VAL A 478 -31.81 -11.38 13.07
C VAL A 478 -30.73 -11.66 14.10
N ALA A 479 -29.66 -12.31 13.67
CA ALA A 479 -28.47 -12.57 14.47
C ALA A 479 -27.28 -11.79 13.92
N ILE A 480 -26.45 -11.28 14.83
CA ILE A 480 -25.14 -10.71 14.50
C ILE A 480 -24.12 -11.81 14.60
N ASP A 481 -23.46 -12.12 13.49
CA ASP A 481 -22.46 -13.18 13.38
C ASP A 481 -21.02 -12.63 13.50
N ASP A 482 -20.09 -13.49 13.89
CA ASP A 482 -18.65 -13.20 14.07
C ASP A 482 -18.32 -12.02 15.01
N PHE A 483 -19.14 -11.77 16.04
CA PHE A 483 -19.01 -10.58 16.89
C PHE A 483 -17.68 -10.57 17.67
N GLY A 484 -16.95 -9.45 17.55
CA GLY A 484 -15.67 -9.20 18.22
C GLY A 484 -14.45 -9.36 17.33
N THR A 485 -14.62 -9.88 16.11
CA THR A 485 -13.52 -10.01 15.12
C THR A 485 -13.36 -8.77 14.23
N GLY A 486 -14.32 -7.83 14.27
CA GLY A 486 -14.35 -6.58 13.50
C GLY A 486 -14.32 -5.29 14.33
N TYR A 487 -14.50 -4.15 13.67
CA TYR A 487 -14.52 -2.80 14.28
C TYR A 487 -15.94 -2.32 14.59
N SER A 488 -16.69 -2.99 15.46
CA SER A 488 -17.95 -2.46 15.95
C SER A 488 -17.73 -1.38 16.99
N SER A 489 -18.15 -0.16 16.67
CA SER A 489 -18.45 0.79 17.74
C SER A 489 -19.67 0.28 18.50
N LEU A 490 -19.55 0.07 19.82
CA LEU A 490 -20.66 -0.19 20.74
C LEU A 490 -21.86 0.75 20.53
N SER A 491 -21.59 1.97 20.04
CA SER A 491 -22.62 2.94 19.68
C SER A 491 -23.58 2.49 18.58
N TYR A 492 -23.11 1.67 17.61
CA TYR A 492 -23.94 1.14 16.53
C TYR A 492 -24.74 -0.08 16.97
N LEU A 493 -24.13 -0.96 17.78
CA LEU A 493 -24.79 -2.15 18.32
C LEU A 493 -26.06 -1.78 19.11
N ASN A 494 -26.03 -0.65 19.83
CA ASN A 494 -27.16 -0.19 20.62
C ASN A 494 -28.42 0.15 19.79
N ASN A 495 -28.26 0.49 18.51
CA ASN A 495 -29.37 0.82 17.61
C ASN A 495 -29.61 -0.25 16.56
N PHE A 496 -28.88 -1.37 16.61
CA PHE A 496 -29.00 -2.43 15.61
C PHE A 496 -30.17 -3.36 15.96
N PRO A 497 -31.16 -3.53 15.07
CA PRO A 497 -32.32 -4.37 15.34
C PRO A 497 -31.96 -5.85 15.16
N SER A 498 -31.35 -6.45 16.18
CA SER A 498 -31.08 -7.90 16.28
C SER A 498 -31.82 -8.55 17.45
N ASP A 499 -31.78 -9.88 17.50
CA ASP A 499 -32.39 -10.73 18.53
C ASP A 499 -31.35 -11.66 19.19
N LEU A 500 -30.23 -11.89 18.50
CA LEU A 500 -29.15 -12.79 18.90
C LEU A 500 -27.79 -12.20 18.55
N LEU A 501 -26.80 -12.42 19.41
CA LEU A 501 -25.40 -12.11 19.18
C LEU A 501 -24.58 -13.40 19.24
N LYS A 502 -23.83 -13.70 18.19
CA LYS A 502 -22.98 -14.89 18.09
C LYS A 502 -21.52 -14.51 18.39
N ILE A 503 -20.92 -15.17 19.38
CA ILE A 503 -19.52 -14.97 19.76
C ILE A 503 -18.66 -15.91 18.93
N ASP A 504 -17.71 -15.35 18.19
CA ASP A 504 -16.80 -16.12 17.34
C ASP A 504 -15.96 -17.13 18.13
N LYS A 505 -15.68 -18.26 17.49
CA LYS A 505 -14.91 -19.37 18.05
C LYS A 505 -13.54 -18.93 18.58
N SER A 506 -12.86 -17.96 17.97
CA SER A 506 -11.52 -17.55 18.39
C SER A 506 -11.47 -17.08 19.85
N PHE A 507 -12.57 -16.51 20.36
CA PHE A 507 -12.68 -16.13 21.77
C PHE A 507 -12.94 -17.33 22.68
N ILE A 508 -13.76 -18.27 22.21
CA ILE A 508 -14.14 -19.48 22.95
C ILE A 508 -12.95 -20.44 23.12
N ASP A 509 -12.11 -20.56 22.08
CA ASP A 509 -10.88 -21.35 22.12
C ASP A 509 -9.91 -20.85 23.21
N LEU A 510 -9.88 -19.54 23.45
CA LEU A 510 -8.95 -18.92 24.40
C LEU A 510 -9.53 -18.71 25.80
N MET A 511 -10.85 -18.84 26.01
CA MET A 511 -11.49 -18.35 27.25
C MET A 511 -11.01 -19.04 28.53
N ASN A 512 -10.60 -20.31 28.43
CA ASN A 512 -10.13 -21.09 29.57
C ASN A 512 -8.61 -20.99 29.79
N THR A 513 -7.89 -20.19 28.99
CA THR A 513 -6.42 -20.08 29.09
C THR A 513 -5.96 -19.08 30.17
N SER A 514 -6.78 -18.09 30.49
CA SER A 514 -6.50 -17.10 31.53
C SER A 514 -7.78 -16.46 32.09
N ASP A 515 -7.72 -15.91 33.31
CA ASP A 515 -8.84 -15.16 33.89
C ASP A 515 -9.23 -13.95 33.03
N SER A 516 -8.26 -13.31 32.37
CA SER A 516 -8.52 -12.18 31.47
C SER A 516 -9.33 -12.62 30.25
N SER A 517 -9.01 -13.77 29.66
CA SER A 517 -9.74 -14.33 28.52
C SER A 517 -11.19 -14.66 28.90
N LYS A 518 -11.37 -15.29 30.08
CA LYS A 518 -12.71 -15.57 30.63
C LYS A 518 -13.51 -14.30 30.87
N GLN A 519 -12.90 -13.27 31.46
CA GLN A 519 -13.55 -11.98 31.69
C GLN A 519 -13.93 -11.27 30.39
N TYR A 520 -13.13 -11.43 29.33
CA TYR A 520 -13.44 -10.86 28.02
C TYR A 520 -14.73 -11.45 27.44
N VAL A 521 -14.85 -12.78 27.40
CA VAL A 521 -16.09 -13.47 26.97
C VAL A 521 -17.28 -13.09 27.86
N ALA A 522 -17.09 -13.06 29.18
CA ALA A 522 -18.14 -12.64 30.11
C ALA A 522 -18.63 -11.20 29.87
N THR A 523 -17.72 -10.31 29.46
CA THR A 523 -18.04 -8.92 29.12
C THR A 523 -18.87 -8.85 27.84
N ILE A 524 -18.52 -9.62 26.81
CA ILE A 524 -19.29 -9.69 25.55
C ILE A 524 -20.72 -10.19 25.84
N ILE A 525 -20.85 -11.26 26.64
CA ILE A 525 -22.17 -11.78 27.04
C ILE A 525 -22.97 -10.71 27.77
N SER A 526 -22.33 -10.01 28.72
CA SER A 526 -22.97 -8.93 29.49
C SER A 526 -23.42 -7.79 28.58
N ILE A 527 -22.64 -7.43 27.55
CA ILE A 527 -23.03 -6.41 26.56
C ILE A 527 -24.27 -6.85 25.79
N GLY A 528 -24.30 -8.11 25.30
CA GLY A 528 -25.47 -8.66 24.62
C GLY A 528 -26.73 -8.56 25.48
N HIS A 529 -26.64 -8.97 26.75
CA HIS A 529 -27.75 -8.89 27.69
C HIS A 529 -28.20 -7.46 28.00
N ILE A 530 -27.26 -6.51 28.13
CA ILE A 530 -27.57 -5.07 28.33
C ILE A 530 -28.39 -4.53 27.14
N LEU A 531 -28.13 -5.03 25.94
CA LEU A 531 -28.85 -4.68 24.73
C LEU A 531 -30.14 -5.49 24.51
N ASN A 532 -30.53 -6.32 25.48
CA ASN A 532 -31.66 -7.26 25.41
C ASN A 532 -31.54 -8.29 24.26
N LEU A 533 -30.31 -8.67 23.91
CA LEU A 533 -30.02 -9.73 22.96
C LEU A 533 -29.74 -11.02 23.72
N ASN A 534 -30.15 -12.16 23.16
CA ASN A 534 -29.60 -13.43 23.61
C ASN A 534 -28.20 -13.61 23.03
N VAL A 535 -27.38 -14.44 23.66
CA VAL A 535 -26.01 -14.68 23.24
C VAL A 535 -25.76 -16.16 22.99
N ILE A 536 -25.22 -16.49 21.82
CA ILE A 536 -24.76 -17.82 21.45
C ILE A 536 -23.24 -17.85 21.34
N SER A 537 -22.60 -18.83 21.96
CA SER A 537 -21.15 -19.05 21.82
C SER A 537 -20.87 -20.13 20.79
N GLU A 538 -20.02 -19.82 19.81
CA GLU A 538 -19.68 -20.73 18.72
C GLU A 538 -18.40 -21.51 18.97
N GLY A 539 -18.25 -22.63 18.25
CA GLY A 539 -17.04 -23.42 18.30
C GLY A 539 -16.75 -24.04 19.66
N VAL A 540 -17.78 -24.34 20.45
CA VAL A 540 -17.61 -25.04 21.73
C VAL A 540 -17.24 -26.51 21.45
N GLU A 541 -16.06 -26.92 21.91
CA GLU A 541 -15.47 -28.24 21.63
C GLU A 541 -15.23 -29.09 22.90
N ASP A 542 -15.22 -28.49 24.09
CA ASP A 542 -14.90 -29.15 25.36
C ASP A 542 -16.01 -28.94 26.42
N GLU A 543 -16.26 -29.95 27.27
CA GLU A 543 -17.14 -29.82 28.44
C GLU A 543 -16.68 -28.75 29.42
N ALA A 544 -15.37 -28.55 29.57
CA ALA A 544 -14.82 -27.48 30.39
C ALA A 544 -15.21 -26.08 29.87
N GLN A 545 -15.43 -25.95 28.55
CA GLN A 545 -15.90 -24.70 27.96
C GLN A 545 -17.38 -24.47 28.31
N ILE A 546 -18.21 -25.52 28.25
CA ILE A 546 -19.64 -25.44 28.63
C ILE A 546 -19.79 -24.98 30.08
N GLU A 547 -19.04 -25.57 31.01
CA GLU A 547 -19.12 -25.21 32.43
C GLU A 547 -18.74 -23.75 32.66
N THR A 548 -17.69 -23.25 31.97
CA THR A 548 -17.34 -21.83 32.01
C THR A 548 -18.46 -20.96 31.44
N LEU A 549 -19.01 -21.29 30.26
CA LEU A 549 -20.10 -20.54 29.62
C LEU A 549 -21.35 -20.47 30.48
N LYS A 550 -21.66 -21.57 31.18
CA LYS A 550 -22.77 -21.65 32.13
C LYS A 550 -22.56 -20.73 33.34
N GLN A 551 -21.34 -20.65 33.87
CA GLN A 551 -21.00 -19.77 34.99
C GLN A 551 -21.10 -18.28 34.63
N ILE A 552 -20.74 -17.92 33.40
CA ILE A 552 -20.75 -16.53 32.93
C ILE A 552 -22.08 -16.13 32.27
N GLY A 553 -23.07 -17.04 32.25
CA GLY A 553 -24.44 -16.75 31.86
C GLY A 553 -24.73 -16.79 30.36
N CYS A 554 -24.01 -17.59 29.56
CA CYS A 554 -24.32 -17.75 28.14
C CYS A 554 -25.70 -18.42 27.94
N ASP A 555 -26.49 -17.95 26.97
CA ASP A 555 -27.85 -18.44 26.74
C ASP A 555 -27.88 -19.71 25.89
N TYR A 556 -27.13 -19.67 24.78
CA TYR A 556 -27.06 -20.74 23.79
C TYR A 556 -25.62 -21.13 23.49
N ILE A 557 -25.43 -22.34 22.99
CA ILE A 557 -24.14 -22.79 22.46
C ILE A 557 -24.29 -23.53 21.13
N GLN A 558 -23.24 -23.44 20.33
CA GLN A 558 -23.08 -24.17 19.09
C GLN A 558 -21.64 -24.65 18.99
N GLY A 559 -21.45 -25.93 18.69
CA GLY A 559 -20.11 -26.48 18.57
C GLY A 559 -20.07 -28.00 18.52
N TYR A 560 -18.89 -28.54 18.25
CA TYR A 560 -18.70 -29.98 18.06
C TYR A 560 -18.95 -30.81 19.32
N VAL A 561 -18.97 -30.18 20.49
CA VAL A 561 -19.27 -30.84 21.76
C VAL A 561 -20.67 -31.50 21.75
N TRP A 562 -21.66 -30.87 21.11
CA TRP A 562 -23.05 -31.35 21.06
C TRP A 562 -23.57 -31.63 19.63
N GLY A 563 -22.80 -31.29 18.59
CA GLY A 563 -23.11 -31.75 17.25
C GLY A 563 -22.24 -31.12 16.17
N ARG A 564 -21.75 -31.96 15.25
CA ARG A 564 -21.08 -31.50 14.03
C ARG A 564 -22.13 -31.15 12.96
N PRO A 565 -21.80 -30.30 11.98
CA PRO A 565 -22.67 -30.06 10.83
C PRO A 565 -23.02 -31.37 10.10
N MET A 566 -24.30 -31.70 10.03
CA MET A 566 -24.80 -32.99 9.53
C MET A 566 -25.76 -32.84 8.36
N PRO A 567 -25.98 -33.89 7.55
CA PRO A 567 -27.02 -33.90 6.52
C PRO A 567 -28.43 -33.80 7.11
N LYS A 568 -29.39 -33.43 6.26
CA LYS A 568 -30.80 -33.26 6.66
C LYS A 568 -31.41 -34.47 7.38
N ASP A 569 -31.05 -35.69 6.96
CA ASP A 569 -31.69 -36.90 7.48
C ASP A 569 -31.29 -37.15 8.94
N GLU A 570 -30.01 -36.93 9.28
CA GLU A 570 -29.51 -36.98 10.66
C GLU A 570 -30.12 -35.85 11.52
N ALA A 571 -30.28 -34.66 10.95
CA ALA A 571 -30.92 -33.54 11.67
C ALA A 571 -32.39 -33.83 12.01
N LEU A 572 -33.14 -34.51 11.12
CA LEU A 572 -34.51 -34.95 11.42
C LEU A 572 -34.55 -35.93 12.60
N GLU A 573 -33.57 -36.82 12.75
CA GLU A 573 -33.51 -37.73 13.89
C GLU A 573 -33.38 -36.97 15.21
N ILE A 574 -32.58 -35.90 15.26
CA ILE A 574 -32.43 -35.04 16.45
C ILE A 574 -33.72 -34.26 16.76
N VAL A 575 -34.47 -33.84 15.73
CA VAL A 575 -35.74 -33.11 15.90
C VAL A 575 -36.83 -34.00 16.53
N PHE A 576 -36.81 -35.29 16.18
CA PHE A 576 -37.84 -36.26 16.56
C PHE A 576 -37.46 -37.17 17.73
N SER A 577 -36.20 -37.13 18.19
CA SER A 577 -35.80 -37.70 19.48
C SER A 577 -36.40 -36.91 20.64
#